data_AF-A0A8E1S2H0-F1
#
_entry.id   AF-A0A8E1S2H0-F1
#
_cell.length_a   1.000
_cell.length_b   1.000
_cell.length_c   1.000
_cell.angle_alpha   90.00
_cell.angle_beta   90.00
_cell.angle_gamma   90.00
#
_symmetry.space_group_name_H-M   'P 1'
#
loop_
_entity.id
_entity.type
_entity.pdbx_description
1 polymer ?
#
loop_
_entity_poly.entity_id
_entity_poly.type
_entity_poly.pdbx_seq_one_letter_code
_entity_poly.pdbx_strand_id
1 'polypeptide(L)'
;MKALINDVISIFTPQNVKPVLIRADLTHRELSSIHPAGVTTVSWATSMEELTDAIVKKAQAAGAVGYHITDVESHEPGHDGQHVMAATATLYHINDKVAYG
;
A
#
# COMPACT_ATOMS: atom_id res chain seq x y z
N MET A 1 16.24 27.78 15.12
CA MET A 1 15.72 27.50 13.77
C MET A 1 16.55 26.42 13.06
N LYS A 2 16.49 25.16 13.53
CA LYS A 2 17.11 24.00 12.84
C LYS A 2 16.21 22.76 12.79
N ALA A 3 15.00 22.83 13.37
CA ALA A 3 14.12 21.68 13.51
C ALA A 3 13.29 21.37 12.25
N LEU A 4 13.01 22.36 11.39
CA LEU A 4 12.14 22.15 10.22
C LEU A 4 12.78 21.32 9.10
N ILE A 5 14.11 21.25 9.01
CA ILE A 5 14.78 20.57 7.90
C ILE A 5 14.75 19.03 8.09
N ASN A 6 14.71 18.54 9.32
CA ASN A 6 14.64 17.10 9.60
C ASN A 6 13.24 16.51 9.33
N ASP A 7 12.18 17.30 9.44
CA ASP A 7 10.82 16.81 9.16
C ASP A 7 10.61 16.53 7.68
N VAL A 8 11.21 17.34 6.78
CA VAL A 8 11.07 17.13 5.33
C VAL A 8 11.85 15.90 4.85
N ILE A 9 13.03 15.62 5.44
CA ILE A 9 13.82 14.44 5.08
C ILE A 9 13.14 13.15 5.57
N SER A 10 12.42 13.20 6.69
CA SER A 10 11.72 12.03 7.25
C SER A 10 10.60 11.49 6.36
N ILE A 11 9.99 12.35 5.53
CA ILE A 11 8.95 11.99 4.54
C ILE A 11 9.54 11.20 3.35
N PHE A 12 10.83 11.41 3.04
CA PHE A 12 11.53 10.75 1.95
C PHE A 12 12.38 9.55 2.41
N THR A 13 12.53 9.34 3.72
CA THR A 13 13.01 8.05 4.21
C THR A 13 11.96 7.01 3.86
N PRO A 14 12.31 5.94 3.11
CA PRO A 14 11.44 4.79 3.01
C PRO A 14 11.31 4.28 4.44
N GLN A 15 10.17 4.55 5.09
CA GLN A 15 9.86 3.83 6.31
C GLN A 15 9.95 2.36 5.91
N ASN A 16 10.73 1.59 6.67
CA ASN A 16 10.93 0.16 6.48
C ASN A 16 9.64 -0.58 6.87
N VAL A 17 8.51 -0.14 6.34
CA VAL A 17 7.22 -0.75 6.53
C VAL A 17 7.18 -1.94 5.61
N LYS A 18 7.11 -3.11 6.24
CA LYS A 18 7.00 -4.37 5.52
C LYS A 18 5.63 -4.41 4.85
N PRO A 19 5.56 -4.55 3.52
CA PRO A 19 4.28 -4.68 2.85
C PRO A 19 3.61 -5.98 3.28
N VAL A 20 2.28 -5.98 3.24
CA VAL A 20 1.48 -7.20 3.29
C VAL A 20 1.70 -7.93 1.97
N LEU A 21 2.33 -9.09 2.04
CA LEU A 21 2.61 -9.91 0.86
C LEU A 21 1.34 -10.64 0.43
N ILE A 22 1.04 -10.56 -0.87
CA ILE A 22 -0.08 -11.28 -1.49
C ILE A 22 0.39 -12.66 -1.97
N ARG A 23 1.68 -12.76 -2.32
CA ARG A 23 2.34 -14.00 -2.73
C ARG A 23 3.11 -14.61 -1.57
N ALA A 24 2.86 -15.89 -1.29
CA ALA A 24 3.50 -16.64 -0.21
C ALA A 24 4.79 -17.37 -0.65
N ASP A 25 5.03 -17.48 -1.96
CA ASP A 25 6.08 -18.31 -2.58
C ASP A 25 7.35 -17.53 -2.94
N LEU A 26 7.54 -16.33 -2.38
CA LEU A 26 8.69 -15.48 -2.71
C LEU A 26 9.98 -15.99 -2.09
N THR A 27 11.01 -16.11 -2.92
CA THR A 27 12.37 -16.43 -2.48
C THR A 27 12.97 -15.29 -1.65
N HIS A 28 14.00 -15.60 -0.85
CA HIS A 28 14.69 -14.58 -0.04
C HIS A 28 15.27 -13.44 -0.90
N ARG A 29 15.71 -13.77 -2.13
CA ARG A 29 16.22 -12.80 -3.09
C ARG A 29 15.11 -11.90 -3.64
N GLU A 30 13.97 -12.47 -4.00
CA GLU A 30 12.80 -11.70 -4.43
C GLU A 30 12.32 -10.76 -3.33
N LEU A 31 12.18 -11.25 -2.08
CA LEU A 31 11.83 -10.45 -0.92
C LEU A 31 12.76 -9.24 -0.73
N SER A 32 14.06 -9.43 -0.95
CA SER A 32 15.06 -8.35 -0.85
C SER A 32 15.04 -7.37 -2.03
N SER A 33 14.40 -7.74 -3.14
CA SER A 33 14.26 -6.93 -4.35
C SER A 33 12.90 -6.21 -4.45
N ILE A 34 12.03 -6.41 -3.45
CA ILE A 34 10.74 -5.76 -3.39
C ILE A 34 10.93 -4.25 -3.24
N HIS A 35 10.23 -3.48 -4.05
CA HIS A 35 10.25 -2.03 -4.00
C HIS A 35 8.86 -1.44 -4.28
N PRO A 36 8.54 -0.25 -3.75
CA PRO A 36 7.31 0.45 -4.10
C PRO A 36 7.36 0.86 -5.57
N ALA A 37 6.31 0.54 -6.33
CA ALA A 37 6.25 0.80 -7.78
C ALA A 37 4.95 1.48 -8.23
N GLY A 38 3.96 1.61 -7.34
CA GLY A 38 2.71 2.29 -7.68
C GLY A 38 1.86 2.62 -6.46
N VAL A 39 0.78 3.34 -6.67
CA VAL A 39 -0.22 3.68 -5.65
C VAL A 39 -1.60 3.36 -6.21
N THR A 40 -2.49 2.86 -5.35
CA THR A 40 -3.89 2.60 -5.69
C THR A 40 -4.81 3.15 -4.61
N THR A 41 -6.04 3.49 -4.99
CA THR A 41 -7.05 4.02 -4.08
C THR A 41 -8.35 3.24 -4.18
N VAL A 42 -9.04 3.07 -3.06
CA VAL A 42 -10.42 2.57 -2.94
C VAL A 42 -11.20 3.63 -2.18
N SER A 43 -12.43 3.93 -2.58
CA SER A 43 -13.21 5.04 -2.00
C SER A 43 -14.72 4.74 -1.90
N TRP A 44 -15.07 3.46 -1.81
CA TRP A 44 -16.45 2.99 -1.85
C TRP A 44 -16.72 1.86 -0.86
N ALA A 45 -15.70 1.40 -0.13
CA ALA A 45 -15.87 0.26 0.76
C ALA A 45 -16.71 0.65 1.97
N THR A 46 -17.56 -0.23 2.45
CA THR A 46 -18.41 0.03 3.64
C THR A 46 -17.84 -0.57 4.92
N SER A 47 -16.78 -1.37 4.78
CA SER A 47 -16.08 -2.02 5.88
C SER A 47 -14.58 -2.16 5.58
N MET A 48 -13.78 -2.36 6.64
CA MET A 48 -12.34 -2.60 6.50
C MET A 48 -12.05 -3.90 5.72
N GLU A 49 -12.90 -4.92 5.87
CA GLU A 49 -12.77 -6.19 5.14
C GLU A 49 -12.96 -5.97 3.63
N GLU A 50 -14.04 -5.27 3.24
CA GLU A 50 -14.33 -4.94 1.84
C GLU A 50 -13.26 -4.04 1.22
N LEU A 51 -12.77 -3.07 2.01
CA LEU A 51 -11.68 -2.20 1.62
C LEU A 51 -10.40 -3.00 1.35
N THR A 52 -10.05 -3.91 2.26
CA THR A 52 -8.85 -4.74 2.15
C THR A 52 -8.96 -5.69 0.96
N ASP A 53 -10.11 -6.36 0.76
CA ASP A 53 -10.35 -7.23 -0.39
C ASP A 53 -10.25 -6.46 -1.72
N ALA A 54 -10.81 -5.25 -1.78
CA ALA A 54 -10.71 -4.39 -2.96
C ALA A 54 -9.25 -3.99 -3.27
N ILE A 55 -8.46 -3.67 -2.24
CA ILE A 55 -7.03 -3.36 -2.40
C ILE A 55 -6.25 -4.59 -2.86
N VAL A 56 -6.50 -5.76 -2.28
CA VAL A 56 -5.85 -7.02 -2.69
C VAL A 56 -6.16 -7.32 -4.16
N LYS A 57 -7.42 -7.21 -4.58
CA LYS A 57 -7.82 -7.40 -5.99
C LYS A 57 -7.12 -6.43 -6.92
N LYS A 58 -7.03 -5.15 -6.56
CA LYS A 58 -6.31 -4.14 -7.37
C LYS A 58 -4.82 -4.40 -7.45
N ALA A 59 -4.21 -4.80 -6.33
CA ALA A 59 -2.80 -5.16 -6.27
C ALA A 59 -2.49 -6.38 -7.14
N GLN A 60 -3.33 -7.42 -7.09
CA GLN A 60 -3.23 -8.60 -7.96
C GLN A 60 -3.39 -8.23 -9.43
N ALA A 61 -4.39 -7.42 -9.77
CA ALA A 61 -4.63 -6.97 -11.15
C ALA A 61 -3.46 -6.14 -11.71
N ALA A 62 -2.76 -5.40 -10.85
CA ALA A 62 -1.55 -4.67 -11.21
C ALA A 62 -0.30 -5.57 -11.33
N GLY A 63 -0.36 -6.83 -10.89
CA GLY A 63 0.80 -7.72 -10.81
C GLY A 63 1.73 -7.41 -9.63
N ALA A 64 1.22 -6.72 -8.61
CA ALA A 64 1.96 -6.43 -7.39
C ALA A 64 2.13 -7.70 -6.54
N VAL A 65 3.26 -7.79 -5.85
CA VAL A 65 3.58 -8.91 -4.94
C VAL A 65 3.20 -8.60 -3.49
N GLY A 66 2.94 -7.33 -3.20
CA GLY A 66 2.45 -6.88 -1.90
C GLY A 66 1.86 -5.48 -1.97
N TYR A 67 1.23 -5.07 -0.88
CA TYR A 67 0.68 -3.74 -0.71
C TYR A 67 0.92 -3.23 0.71
N HIS A 68 0.87 -1.92 0.88
CA HIS A 68 0.87 -1.28 2.19
C HIS A 68 -0.17 -0.17 2.18
N ILE A 69 -1.17 -0.26 3.04
CA ILE A 69 -2.16 0.80 3.21
C ILE A 69 -1.48 1.96 3.92
N THR A 70 -1.30 3.07 3.20
CA THR A 70 -0.61 4.26 3.71
C THR A 70 -1.57 5.24 4.36
N ASP A 71 -2.84 5.18 3.97
CA ASP A 71 -3.87 6.07 4.49
C ASP A 71 -5.25 5.41 4.44
N VAL A 72 -6.07 5.68 5.47
CA VAL A 72 -7.45 5.22 5.56
C VAL A 72 -8.31 6.37 6.05
N GLU A 73 -9.26 6.78 5.22
CA GLU A 73 -10.26 7.78 5.55
C GLU A 73 -11.59 7.08 5.77
N SER A 74 -12.24 7.34 6.90
CA SER A 74 -13.61 6.94 7.15
C SER A 74 -14.48 8.19 7.11
N HIS A 75 -15.43 8.22 6.20
CA HIS A 75 -16.37 9.33 6.11
C HIS A 75 -17.60 8.99 6.96
N GLU A 76 -18.01 9.93 7.81
CA GLU A 76 -19.28 9.83 8.52
C GLU A 76 -20.40 9.67 7.49
N PRO A 77 -21.40 8.81 7.78
CA PRO A 77 -22.44 8.49 6.83
C PRO A 77 -23.21 9.78 6.55
N GLY A 78 -23.38 10.07 5.26
CA GLY A 78 -24.31 11.11 4.81
C GLY A 78 -25.76 10.75 5.19
N HIS A 79 -26.71 11.58 4.75
CA HIS A 79 -28.15 11.39 4.99
C HIS A 79 -28.70 9.98 4.70
N ASP A 80 -27.96 9.18 3.92
CA ASP A 80 -28.34 7.84 3.45
C ASP A 80 -27.86 6.71 4.37
N GLY A 81 -27.15 7.02 5.47
CA GLY A 81 -26.79 6.05 6.52
C GLY A 81 -25.64 5.08 6.18
N GLN A 82 -25.03 5.19 4.99
CA GLN A 82 -23.90 4.34 4.60
C GLN A 82 -22.57 4.97 4.99
N HIS A 83 -21.83 4.27 5.85
CA HIS A 83 -20.43 4.58 6.12
C HIS A 83 -19.61 4.22 4.90
N VAL A 84 -18.85 5.18 4.37
CA VAL A 84 -17.93 4.93 3.26
C VAL A 84 -16.51 5.11 3.76
N MET A 85 -15.71 4.09 3.52
CA MET A 85 -14.28 4.05 3.78
C MET A 85 -13.54 4.21 2.45
N ALA A 86 -12.54 5.06 2.50
CA ALA A 86 -11.54 5.21 1.48
C ALA A 86 -10.17 4.84 2.02
N ALA A 87 -9.30 4.33 1.15
CA ALA A 87 -7.92 4.10 1.51
C ALA A 87 -7.02 4.21 0.30
N THR A 88 -5.79 4.64 0.60
CA THR A 88 -4.68 4.69 -0.34
C THR A 88 -3.69 3.62 0.06
N ALA A 89 -3.25 2.82 -0.92
CA ALA A 89 -2.25 1.78 -0.71
C ALA A 89 -1.10 1.92 -1.72
N THR A 90 0.13 1.78 -1.22
CA THR A 90 1.31 1.62 -2.05
C THR A 90 1.43 0.17 -2.50
N LEU A 91 1.64 -0.04 -3.80
CA LEU A 91 1.83 -1.34 -4.41
C LEU A 91 3.32 -1.64 -4.56
N TYR A 92 3.69 -2.87 -4.25
CA TYR A 92 5.07 -3.33 -4.24
C TYR A 92 5.30 -4.40 -5.31
N HIS A 93 6.39 -4.26 -6.05
CA HIS A 93 6.77 -5.16 -7.13
C HIS A 93 8.17 -5.72 -6.92
N ILE A 94 8.45 -6.85 -7.56
CA ILE A 94 9.79 -7.42 -7.65
C ILE A 94 10.56 -6.63 -8.71
N ASN A 95 11.78 -6.21 -8.37
CA ASN A 95 12.70 -5.73 -9.39
C ASN A 95 13.38 -6.93 -10.06
N ASP A 96 12.88 -7.38 -11.20
CA ASP A 96 13.40 -8.57 -11.90
C ASP A 96 14.90 -8.48 -12.21
N LYS A 97 15.42 -7.27 -12.48
CA LYS A 97 16.86 -7.07 -12.71
C LYS A 97 17.71 -7.36 -11.48
N VAL A 98 17.16 -7.15 -10.28
CA VAL A 98 17.85 -7.42 -9.01
C VAL A 98 17.60 -8.86 -8.55
N ALA A 99 16.40 -9.38 -8.79
CA ALA A 99 15.98 -10.72 -8.40
C ALA A 99 16.60 -11.83 -9.28
N TYR A 100 16.76 -11.59 -10.58
CA TYR A 100 17.16 -12.61 -11.55
C TYR A 100 18.39 -12.23 -12.39
N GLY A 101 18.90 -10.99 -12.24
CA GLY A 101 20.11 -10.52 -12.91
C GLY A 101 21.42 -10.97 -12.27
#